data_AF-A0A5Q0BFC0-F1
#
_entry.id   AF-A0A5Q0BFC0-F1
#
_cell.length_a   1.000
_cell.length_b   1.000
_cell.length_c   1.000
_cell.angle_alpha   90.00
_cell.angle_beta   90.00
_cell.angle_gamma   90.00
#
_symmetry.space_group_name_H-M   'P 1'
#
loop_
_entity.id
_entity.type
_entity.pdbx_description
1 polymer ?
#
loop_
_entity_poly.entity_id
_entity_poly.type
_entity_poly.pdbx_seq_one_letter_code
_entity_poly.pdbx_strand_id
1 'polypeptide(L)'
;MAARGWCESCVAVDFPHPGHECLMQKNGIRARHKRRYKVTADSKHNLPVAANLLNRNFTPSGPNLAWTSDITYPWTDEGWLYLAIVFDLFNREVVGWSLKPRMTADIVPDALTMAWFHRKPASGSAKRTPPI
;
A
#
# COMPACT_ATOMS: atom_id res chain seq x y z
N MET A 1 73.91 5.50 -18.46
CA MET A 1 74.12 6.42 -17.31
C MET A 1 73.40 5.80 -16.12
N ALA A 2 74.15 5.42 -15.09
CA ALA A 2 73.66 4.90 -13.80
C ALA A 2 72.68 5.93 -13.17
N ALA A 3 71.77 5.63 -12.24
CA ALA A 3 71.92 4.90 -10.99
C ALA A 3 70.56 4.99 -10.24
N ARG A 4 70.08 3.90 -9.61
CA ARG A 4 69.91 3.72 -8.14
C ARG A 4 68.63 4.26 -7.46
N GLY A 5 67.97 3.32 -6.75
CA GLY A 5 67.14 3.52 -5.54
C GLY A 5 65.68 3.78 -5.85
N TRP A 6 64.69 3.03 -5.34
CA TRP A 6 64.43 2.85 -3.92
C TRP A 6 63.56 1.60 -3.61
N CYS A 7 63.98 0.90 -2.54
CA CYS A 7 63.24 0.11 -1.53
C CYS A 7 62.44 -1.16 -1.89
N GLU A 8 63.05 -2.33 -1.62
CA GLU A 8 62.41 -3.67 -1.50
C GLU A 8 61.68 -3.88 -0.15
N SER A 9 60.80 -2.95 0.26
CA SER A 9 59.93 -3.21 1.42
C SER A 9 58.53 -2.63 1.26
N CYS A 10 57.88 -2.93 0.13
CA CYS A 10 56.44 -2.93 0.08
C CYS A 10 55.95 -4.29 0.58
N VAL A 11 55.74 -4.44 1.89
CA VAL A 11 54.73 -5.39 2.36
C VAL A 11 53.42 -4.89 1.77
N ALA A 12 52.88 -5.61 0.79
CA ALA A 12 51.51 -5.44 0.37
C ALA A 12 50.64 -5.70 1.60
N VAL A 13 50.26 -4.65 2.33
CA VAL A 13 49.10 -4.70 3.21
C VAL A 13 47.90 -4.66 2.28
N ASP A 14 47.57 -5.83 1.74
CA ASP A 14 46.22 -6.13 1.28
C ASP A 14 45.31 -5.94 2.51
N PHE A 15 44.66 -4.78 2.59
CA PHE A 15 43.48 -4.61 3.43
C PHE A 15 42.28 -5.03 2.58
N PRO A 16 41.77 -6.28 2.71
CA PRO A 16 40.51 -6.63 2.10
C PRO A 16 39.44 -5.85 2.86
N HIS A 17 39.02 -4.70 2.33
CA HIS A 17 37.86 -3.99 2.86
C HIS A 17 36.65 -4.88 2.53
N PRO A 18 36.07 -5.60 3.51
CA PRO A 18 34.87 -6.37 3.24
C PRO A 18 33.80 -5.35 2.88
N GLY A 19 33.10 -5.55 1.77
CA GLY A 19 31.93 -4.73 1.46
C GLY A 19 31.00 -4.68 2.67
N HIS A 20 30.29 -3.55 2.83
CA HIS A 20 29.41 -3.27 3.97
C HIS A 20 28.50 -4.48 4.34
N GLU A 21 28.08 -5.25 3.34
CA GLU A 21 27.30 -6.49 3.47
C GLU A 21 28.00 -7.60 4.26
N CYS A 22 29.30 -7.83 4.04
CA CYS A 22 30.08 -8.85 4.78
C CYS A 22 30.23 -8.44 6.25
N LEU A 23 30.41 -7.15 6.51
CA LEU A 23 30.50 -6.61 7.87
C LEU A 23 29.15 -6.69 8.60
N MET A 24 28.05 -6.44 7.89
CA MET A 24 26.69 -6.61 8.41
C MET A 24 26.38 -8.07 8.75
N GLN A 25 26.73 -9.02 7.87
CA GLN A 25 26.53 -10.46 8.12
C GLN A 25 27.33 -10.98 9.31
N LYS A 26 28.63 -10.65 9.40
CA LYS A 26 29.50 -11.09 10.52
C LYS A 26 29.01 -10.61 11.87
N ASN A 27 28.40 -9.42 11.91
CA ASN A 27 27.88 -8.82 13.13
C ASN A 27 26.38 -9.10 13.36
N GLY A 28 25.74 -9.92 12.51
CA GLY A 28 24.31 -10.22 12.61
C GLY A 28 23.39 -9.01 12.44
N ILE A 29 23.89 -7.92 11.85
CA ILE A 29 23.18 -6.65 11.68
C ILE A 29 22.33 -6.74 10.42
N ARG A 30 21.02 -6.55 10.54
CA ARG A 30 20.09 -6.48 9.40
C ARG A 30 19.52 -5.07 9.29
N ALA A 31 19.42 -4.55 8.06
CA ALA A 31 18.76 -3.28 7.80
C ALA A 31 17.28 -3.39 8.22
N ARG A 32 16.88 -2.63 9.24
CA ARG A 32 15.46 -2.45 9.59
C ARG A 32 14.91 -1.23 8.87
N HIS A 33 14.04 -1.45 7.91
CA HIS A 33 13.27 -0.38 7.30
C HIS A 33 12.24 0.14 8.31
N LYS A 34 12.28 1.45 8.61
CA LYS A 34 11.26 2.11 9.42
C LYS A 34 9.93 2.03 8.67
N ARG A 35 8.94 1.35 9.26
CA ARG A 35 7.58 1.32 8.69
C ARG A 35 7.07 2.75 8.58
N ARG A 36 6.73 3.19 7.37
CA ARG A 36 6.16 4.52 7.12
C ARG A 36 4.78 4.57 7.77
N TYR A 37 4.68 5.23 8.93
CA TYR A 37 3.42 5.45 9.62
C TYR A 37 2.82 6.75 9.08
N LYS A 38 1.67 6.65 8.40
CA LYS A 38 0.92 7.80 7.87
C LYS A 38 -0.45 7.79 8.54
N VAL A 39 -0.73 8.81 9.35
CA VAL A 39 -2.06 9.02 9.92
C VAL A 39 -2.92 9.59 8.80
N THR A 40 -3.88 8.81 8.31
CA THR A 40 -4.77 9.19 7.20
C THR A 40 -6.14 9.66 7.64
N ALA A 41 -6.45 9.61 8.94
CA ALA A 41 -7.76 10.00 9.47
C ALA A 41 -7.62 10.75 10.81
N ASP A 42 -8.25 11.91 10.90
CA ASP A 42 -8.49 12.58 12.19
C ASP A 42 -9.54 11.77 12.95
N SER A 43 -9.07 10.98 13.91
CA SER A 43 -9.91 10.14 14.77
C SER A 43 -10.50 10.91 15.96
N LYS A 44 -10.18 12.22 16.09
CA LYS A 44 -10.69 13.11 17.14
C LYS A 44 -11.75 14.06 16.59
N HIS A 45 -12.72 13.53 15.85
CA HIS A 45 -13.88 14.30 15.43
C HIS A 45 -15.09 14.03 16.34
N ASN A 46 -15.94 15.04 16.53
CA ASN A 46 -17.18 14.91 17.30
C ASN A 46 -18.34 14.26 16.52
N LEU A 47 -18.07 13.77 15.30
CA LEU A 47 -19.06 13.06 14.48
C LEU A 47 -19.26 11.61 14.98
N PRO A 48 -20.46 11.04 14.83
CA PRO A 48 -20.73 9.66 15.19
C PRO A 48 -19.83 8.70 14.41
N VAL A 49 -19.03 7.92 15.15
CA VAL A 49 -18.16 6.88 14.57
C VAL A 49 -19.01 5.65 14.29
N ALA A 50 -19.08 5.23 13.03
CA ALA A 50 -19.76 3.99 12.65
C ALA A 50 -19.10 2.79 13.35
N ALA A 51 -19.92 1.87 13.88
CA ALA A 51 -19.41 0.65 14.50
C ALA A 51 -18.55 -0.12 13.50
N ASN A 52 -17.32 -0.48 13.90
CA ASN A 52 -16.44 -1.28 13.07
C ASN A 52 -16.92 -2.75 13.05
N LEU A 53 -17.89 -3.03 12.19
CA LEU A 53 -18.49 -4.36 12.01
C LEU A 53 -17.47 -5.40 11.51
N LEU A 54 -16.44 -4.93 10.79
CA LEU A 54 -15.39 -5.82 10.26
C LEU A 54 -14.45 -6.28 11.38
N ASN A 55 -14.19 -5.44 12.39
CA ASN A 55 -13.27 -5.70 13.50
C ASN A 55 -11.93 -6.34 13.08
N ARG A 56 -11.36 -5.88 11.96
CA ARG A 56 -10.13 -6.44 11.32
C ARG A 56 -10.23 -7.91 10.88
N ASN A 57 -11.43 -8.46 10.77
CA ASN A 57 -11.69 -9.74 10.14
C ASN A 57 -11.72 -9.56 8.61
N PHE A 58 -10.59 -9.85 7.96
CA PHE A 58 -10.46 -9.79 6.49
C PHE A 58 -10.75 -11.12 5.80
N THR A 59 -11.33 -12.10 6.51
CA THR A 59 -11.65 -13.43 6.02
C THR A 59 -13.16 -13.68 6.13
N PRO A 60 -13.99 -13.06 5.26
CA PRO A 60 -15.41 -13.38 5.20
C PRO A 60 -15.63 -14.84 4.78
N SER A 61 -16.73 -15.45 5.20
CA SER A 61 -17.04 -16.86 4.94
C SER A 61 -17.58 -17.14 3.53
N GLY A 62 -17.86 -16.10 2.74
CA GLY A 62 -18.45 -16.21 1.41
C GLY A 62 -18.40 -14.89 0.63
N PRO A 63 -18.68 -14.93 -0.69
CA PRO A 63 -18.65 -13.76 -1.55
C PRO A 63 -19.75 -12.76 -1.18
N ASN A 64 -19.54 -11.48 -1.51
CA ASN A 64 -20.49 -10.38 -1.29
C ASN A 64 -20.91 -10.11 0.18
N LEU A 65 -20.16 -10.64 1.16
CA LEU A 65 -20.41 -10.37 2.58
C LEU A 65 -19.70 -9.11 3.07
N ALA A 66 -18.52 -8.83 2.56
CA ALA A 66 -17.73 -7.67 2.94
C ALA A 66 -16.94 -7.15 1.74
N TRP A 67 -17.11 -5.87 1.44
CA TRP A 67 -16.36 -5.18 0.41
C TRP A 67 -15.41 -4.18 1.05
N THR A 68 -14.26 -3.98 0.42
CA THR A 68 -13.31 -2.94 0.78
C THR A 68 -13.06 -2.05 -0.42
N SER A 69 -12.83 -0.78 -0.21
CA SER A 69 -12.48 0.16 -1.29
C SER A 69 -11.16 0.86 -1.00
N ASP A 70 -10.42 1.18 -2.04
CA ASP A 70 -9.21 1.99 -1.97
C ASP A 70 -9.20 3.06 -3.06
N ILE A 71 -8.53 4.18 -2.79
CA ILE A 71 -8.29 5.24 -3.77
C ILE A 71 -6.78 5.32 -4.00
N THR A 72 -6.39 4.98 -5.23
CA THR A 72 -5.00 5.04 -5.67
C THR A 72 -4.87 6.03 -6.83
N TYR A 73 -3.68 6.62 -7.00
CA TYR A 73 -3.38 7.57 -8.06
C TYR A 73 -2.30 6.97 -8.99
N PRO A 74 -2.69 6.30 -10.09
CA PRO A 74 -1.74 5.84 -11.09
C PRO A 74 -1.23 6.99 -11.96
N TRP A 75 0.04 6.89 -12.37
CA TRP A 75 0.63 7.72 -13.41
C TRP A 75 0.37 7.10 -14.78
N THR A 76 -0.17 7.88 -15.71
CA THR A 76 -0.38 7.48 -17.12
C THR A 76 0.35 8.45 -18.05
N ASP A 77 0.43 8.11 -19.34
CA ASP A 77 1.04 8.98 -20.35
C ASP A 77 0.29 10.31 -20.55
N GLU A 78 -0.97 10.37 -20.11
CA GLU A 78 -1.81 11.57 -20.13
C GLU A 78 -1.74 12.37 -18.80
N GLY A 79 -1.07 11.84 -17.77
CA GLY A 79 -0.84 12.48 -16.48
C GLY A 79 -1.32 11.68 -15.27
N TRP A 80 -1.58 12.37 -14.16
CA TRP A 80 -2.12 11.74 -12.95
C TRP A 80 -3.61 11.47 -13.09
N LEU A 81 -4.01 10.21 -12.87
CA LEU A 81 -5.42 9.84 -12.72
C LEU A 81 -5.70 9.46 -11.27
N TYR A 82 -6.94 9.65 -10.86
CA TYR A 82 -7.47 9.13 -9.60
C TYR A 82 -8.30 7.90 -9.94
N LEU A 83 -8.03 6.79 -9.24
CA LEU A 83 -8.69 5.51 -9.42
C LEU A 83 -9.31 5.09 -8.08
N ALA A 84 -10.63 4.94 -8.05
CA ALA A 84 -11.33 4.30 -6.96
C ALA A 84 -11.64 2.85 -7.34
N ILE A 85 -11.31 1.91 -6.46
CA ILE A 85 -11.53 0.47 -6.68
C ILE A 85 -12.33 -0.09 -5.51
N VAL A 86 -13.27 -0.98 -5.80
CA VAL A 86 -14.02 -1.77 -4.83
C VAL A 86 -13.68 -3.25 -5.04
N PHE A 87 -13.21 -3.90 -3.98
CA PHE A 87 -12.85 -5.31 -3.94
C PHE A 87 -13.83 -6.10 -3.07
N ASP A 88 -14.12 -7.33 -3.47
CA ASP A 88 -14.72 -8.33 -2.58
C ASP A 88 -13.62 -8.98 -1.72
N LEU A 89 -13.75 -8.90 -0.40
CA LEU A 89 -12.75 -9.43 0.53
C LEU A 89 -12.62 -10.96 0.46
N PHE A 90 -13.64 -11.68 -0.01
CA PHE A 90 -13.60 -13.14 -0.08
C PHE A 90 -12.62 -13.65 -1.13
N ASN A 91 -12.76 -13.17 -2.37
CA ASN A 91 -12.00 -13.65 -3.52
C ASN A 91 -10.99 -12.62 -4.07
N ARG A 92 -10.92 -11.43 -3.48
CA ARG A 92 -10.10 -10.30 -3.93
C ARG A 92 -10.39 -9.86 -5.37
N GLU A 93 -11.59 -10.14 -5.85
CA GLU A 93 -12.03 -9.72 -7.17
C GLU A 93 -12.43 -8.24 -7.15
N VAL A 94 -12.07 -7.51 -8.21
CA VAL A 94 -12.54 -6.14 -8.41
C VAL A 94 -13.99 -6.19 -8.85
N VAL A 95 -14.89 -5.72 -7.99
CA VAL A 95 -16.33 -5.71 -8.26
C VAL A 95 -16.79 -4.40 -8.89
N GLY A 96 -16.04 -3.31 -8.70
CA GLY A 96 -16.33 -2.02 -9.33
C GLY A 96 -15.13 -1.08 -9.27
N TRP A 97 -15.08 -0.13 -10.20
CA TRP A 97 -14.02 0.87 -10.29
C TRP A 97 -14.50 2.15 -10.99
N SER A 98 -13.80 3.26 -10.76
CA SER A 98 -14.01 4.53 -11.45
C SER A 98 -12.70 5.29 -11.58
N LEU A 99 -12.49 5.96 -12.71
CA LEU A 99 -11.29 6.73 -13.05
C LEU A 99 -11.66 8.16 -13.40
N LYS A 100 -10.97 9.14 -12.79
CA LYS A 100 -11.17 10.57 -13.09
C LYS A 100 -9.84 11.33 -13.11
N PRO A 101 -9.73 12.39 -13.94
CA PRO A 101 -8.53 13.23 -13.99
C PRO A 101 -8.38 14.15 -12.77
N ARG A 102 -9.41 14.28 -11.93
CA ARG A 102 -9.39 15.09 -10.70
C ARG A 102 -9.94 14.28 -9.52
N MET A 103 -9.45 14.58 -8.32
CA MET A 103 -9.95 13.99 -7.07
C MET A 103 -11.29 14.62 -6.69
N THR A 104 -12.36 14.08 -7.23
CA THR A 104 -13.73 14.53 -6.99
C THR A 104 -14.47 13.54 -6.10
N ALA A 105 -15.42 14.01 -5.30
CA ALA A 105 -16.16 13.16 -4.35
C ALA A 105 -17.02 12.08 -5.02
N ASP A 106 -17.32 12.27 -6.30
CA ASP A 106 -18.16 11.39 -7.14
C ASP A 106 -17.44 10.13 -7.65
N ILE A 107 -16.10 10.08 -7.62
CA ILE A 107 -15.35 8.89 -8.05
C ILE A 107 -15.69 7.65 -7.21
N VAL A 108 -15.95 7.84 -5.91
CA VAL A 108 -16.29 6.77 -4.97
C VAL A 108 -17.71 6.23 -5.19
N PRO A 109 -18.78 7.06 -5.21
CA PRO A 109 -20.12 6.57 -5.46
C PRO A 109 -20.25 5.96 -6.86
N ASP A 110 -19.51 6.42 -7.87
CA ASP A 110 -19.49 5.79 -9.20
C ASP A 110 -18.95 4.34 -9.13
N ALA A 111 -17.80 4.14 -8.47
CA ALA A 111 -17.21 2.81 -8.29
C ALA A 111 -18.11 1.88 -7.46
N LEU A 112 -18.74 2.42 -6.40
CA LEU A 112 -19.68 1.66 -5.56
C LEU A 112 -20.96 1.30 -6.32
N THR A 113 -21.47 2.21 -7.15
CA THR A 113 -22.65 1.97 -7.98
C THR A 113 -22.39 0.85 -8.98
N MET A 114 -21.22 0.86 -9.63
CA MET A 114 -20.78 -0.24 -10.50
C MET A 114 -20.74 -1.57 -9.73
N ALA A 115 -20.12 -1.60 -8.55
CA ALA A 115 -20.03 -2.80 -7.70
C ALA A 115 -21.42 -3.34 -7.31
N TRP A 116 -22.34 -2.44 -6.95
CA TRP A 116 -23.71 -2.80 -6.61
C TRP A 116 -24.43 -3.49 -7.76
N PHE A 117 -24.34 -2.94 -8.97
CA PHE A 117 -24.99 -3.51 -10.15
C PHE A 117 -24.34 -4.82 -10.61
N HIS A 118 -23.02 -4.97 -10.47
CA HIS A 118 -22.31 -6.20 -10.82
C HIS A 118 -22.68 -7.37 -9.91
N ARG A 119 -22.81 -7.13 -8.60
CA ARG A 119 -23.00 -8.22 -7.63
C ARG A 119 -24.44 -8.43 -7.19
N LYS A 120 -25.32 -7.43 -7.37
CA LYS A 120 -26.73 -7.41 -6.91
C LYS A 120 -26.88 -8.11 -5.55
N PRO A 121 -26.13 -7.67 -4.54
CA PRO A 121 -26.09 -8.39 -3.28
C PRO A 121 -27.50 -8.38 -2.66
N ALA A 122 -27.91 -9.50 -2.05
CA ALA A 122 -29.27 -9.65 -1.53
C ALA A 122 -29.63 -8.45 -0.63
N SER A 123 -30.83 -7.90 -0.84
CA SER A 123 -31.36 -6.73 -0.14
C SER A 123 -31.28 -6.94 1.37
N GLY A 124 -30.25 -6.37 2.02
CA GLY A 124 -29.99 -6.57 3.45
C GLY A 124 -28.50 -6.70 3.82
N SER A 125 -27.61 -6.95 2.87
CA SER A 125 -26.16 -7.09 3.11
C SER A 125 -25.41 -5.76 3.19
N ALA A 126 -25.78 -4.78 2.37
CA ALA A 126 -25.34 -3.40 2.56
C ALA A 126 -26.27 -2.70 3.55
N LYS A 127 -25.83 -2.58 4.80
CA LYS A 127 -26.44 -1.63 5.73
C LYS A 127 -26.13 -0.22 5.23
N ARG A 128 -27.01 0.35 4.41
CA ARG A 128 -27.02 1.78 4.14
C ARG A 128 -27.45 2.44 5.45
N THR A 129 -26.50 2.85 6.27
CA THR A 129 -26.82 3.75 7.38
C THR A 129 -27.44 5.00 6.76
N PRO A 130 -28.69 5.36 7.11
CA PRO A 130 -29.32 6.53 6.53
C PRO A 130 -28.46 7.77 6.85
N PRO A 131 -28.34 8.74 5.93
CA PRO A 131 -27.81 10.05 6.28
C PRO A 131 -28.74 10.66 7.33
N ILE A 132 -28.15 11.22 8.41
CA ILE A 132 -28.85 12.09 9.35
C ILE A 132 -28.80 13.50 8.78
#